data_AF-A0A075E999-F1
#
_entry.id   AF-A0A075E999-F1
#
_cell.length_a   1.000
_cell.length_b   1.000
_cell.length_c   1.000
_cell.angle_alpha   90.00
_cell.angle_beta   90.00
_cell.angle_gamma   90.00
#
_symmetry.space_group_name_H-M   'P 1'
#
loop_
_entity.id
_entity.type
_entity.pdbx_description
1 polymer ?
#
loop_
_entity_poly.entity_id
_entity_poly.type
_entity_poly.pdbx_seq_one_letter_code
_entity_poly.pdbx_strand_id
1 'polypeptide(L)'
;GMILELFLLVGLMGALFSVVSRRDNSTIIHFSEKPVELNIRHPDGSISTESLRNLVEQKCPTLRAKFSSLWWLFNGHAHTLMAALGDFSTVDRVRYNRQLIRLLDGGTLGLDFAPADSSKLAVDTPIIVVLHGLTGGSYESYVRSILAPACNSVQEGGLGYRAVVVNFRGCAGVPITSPQLYSAGHTGDIRQALVYISQLYPRAPLLGLGFSLGANILTRYIAEEGELCRLSSGCALACPWDLAKNNDGLNSTYIGRFYSRAMGQNLVNLVRRNLDGLAKSPDHMIAKHTH
;
A
#
# COMPACT_ATOMS: atom_id res chain seq x y z
N GLY A 1 -2.47 -0.09 -36.55
CA GLY A 1 -3.51 -0.85 -37.28
C GLY A 1 -4.24 -1.78 -36.35
N MET A 2 -3.73 -3.00 -36.18
CA MET A 2 -4.35 -4.09 -35.39
C MET A 2 -4.73 -3.75 -33.93
N ILE A 3 -3.90 -2.97 -33.23
CA ILE A 3 -4.17 -2.58 -31.83
C ILE A 3 -5.40 -1.66 -31.74
N LEU A 4 -5.56 -0.73 -32.69
CA LEU A 4 -6.67 0.23 -32.70
C LEU A 4 -8.01 -0.47 -33.03
N GLU A 5 -7.99 -1.45 -33.93
CA GLU A 5 -9.17 -2.26 -34.27
C GLU A 5 -9.57 -3.20 -33.12
N LEU A 6 -8.60 -3.77 -32.39
CA LEU A 6 -8.88 -4.54 -31.17
C LEU A 6 -9.51 -3.66 -30.08
N PHE A 7 -9.03 -2.41 -29.91
CA PHE A 7 -9.63 -1.44 -28.98
C PHE A 7 -11.04 -1.00 -29.40
N LEU A 8 -11.34 -0.91 -30.69
CA LEU A 8 -12.68 -0.57 -31.22
C LEU A 8 -13.67 -1.74 -31.07
N LEU A 9 -13.23 -2.99 -31.29
CA LEU A 9 -14.07 -4.18 -31.17
C LEU A 9 -14.35 -4.54 -29.70
N VAL A 10 -13.33 -4.48 -28.84
CA VAL A 10 -13.48 -4.51 -27.36
C VAL A 10 -14.28 -3.30 -26.89
N GLY A 11 -14.21 -2.21 -27.67
CA GLY A 11 -14.91 -0.94 -27.51
C GLY A 11 -16.43 -1.09 -27.45
N LEU A 12 -16.99 -1.58 -28.56
CA LEU A 12 -18.42 -1.80 -28.73
C LEU A 12 -18.97 -2.90 -27.80
N MET A 13 -18.20 -3.96 -27.54
CA MET A 13 -18.62 -5.00 -26.59
C MET A 13 -18.57 -4.51 -25.14
N GLY A 14 -17.57 -3.71 -24.75
CA GLY A 14 -17.43 -3.16 -23.40
C GLY A 14 -18.58 -2.23 -23.00
N ALA A 15 -19.07 -1.40 -23.92
CA ALA A 15 -20.25 -0.57 -23.69
C ALA A 15 -21.52 -1.41 -23.46
N LEU A 16 -21.71 -2.49 -24.23
CA LEU A 16 -22.83 -3.43 -24.03
C LEU A 16 -22.72 -4.19 -22.70
N PHE A 17 -21.54 -4.70 -22.35
CA PHE A 17 -21.33 -5.42 -21.09
C PHE A 17 -21.37 -4.51 -19.85
N SER A 18 -20.96 -3.24 -19.95
CA SER A 18 -21.11 -2.25 -18.88
C SER A 18 -22.58 -1.91 -18.58
N VAL A 19 -23.46 -2.00 -19.59
CA VAL A 19 -24.91 -1.79 -19.43
C VAL A 19 -25.58 -3.04 -18.85
N VAL A 20 -25.12 -4.24 -19.23
CA VAL A 20 -25.70 -5.53 -18.81
C VAL A 20 -25.14 -6.02 -17.44
N SER A 21 -23.93 -5.62 -17.05
CA SER A 21 -23.28 -6.01 -15.78
C SER A 21 -23.39 -4.93 -14.71
N ARG A 22 -24.55 -4.30 -14.55
CA ARG A 22 -24.85 -3.50 -13.37
C ARG A 22 -25.11 -4.41 -12.17
N ARG A 23 -24.04 -5.03 -11.66
CA ARG A 23 -24.04 -5.50 -10.26
C ARG A 23 -24.36 -4.30 -9.38
N ASP A 24 -25.06 -4.52 -8.26
CA ASP A 24 -25.30 -3.45 -7.31
C ASP A 24 -23.95 -2.96 -6.76
N ASN A 25 -23.45 -1.88 -7.33
CA ASN A 25 -22.20 -1.22 -6.92
C ASN A 25 -22.45 -0.26 -5.74
N SER A 26 -23.45 -0.54 -4.91
CA SER A 26 -23.67 0.22 -3.68
C SER A 26 -22.55 -0.09 -2.68
N THR A 27 -21.88 0.95 -2.21
CA THR A 27 -20.87 0.79 -1.15
C THR A 27 -21.57 0.47 0.15
N ILE A 28 -21.28 -0.70 0.73
CA ILE A 28 -21.73 -1.06 2.07
C ILE A 28 -20.68 -0.54 3.06
N ILE A 29 -21.12 0.32 3.98
CA ILE A 29 -20.24 0.90 5.01
C ILE A 29 -20.59 0.25 6.35
N HIS A 30 -19.59 -0.42 6.93
CA HIS A 30 -19.69 -0.99 8.27
C HIS A 30 -18.97 -0.08 9.26
N PHE A 31 -19.60 0.12 10.41
CA PHE A 31 -19.03 0.86 11.53
C PHE A 31 -19.12 0.00 12.78
N SER A 32 -18.17 0.16 13.69
CA SER A 32 -18.24 -0.44 15.02
C SER A 32 -19.51 0.00 15.75
N GLU A 33 -20.10 -0.90 16.53
CA GLU A 33 -21.23 -0.59 17.43
C GLU A 33 -20.85 0.49 18.44
N LYS A 34 -19.58 0.48 18.90
CA LYS A 34 -18.99 1.51 19.73
C LYS A 34 -18.05 2.36 18.86
N PRO A 35 -18.47 3.55 18.42
CA PRO A 35 -17.63 4.41 17.59
C PRO A 35 -16.43 4.93 18.40
N VAL A 36 -15.31 5.13 17.71
CA VAL A 36 -14.13 5.78 18.28
C VAL A 36 -14.35 7.28 18.26
N GLU A 37 -14.13 7.94 19.40
CA GLU A 37 -14.14 9.40 19.52
C GLU A 37 -12.74 9.96 19.23
N LEU A 38 -12.67 10.99 18.39
CA LEU A 38 -11.43 11.62 17.96
C LEU A 38 -11.41 13.09 18.39
N ASN A 39 -10.25 13.53 18.87
CA ASN A 39 -10.00 14.95 19.13
C ASN A 39 -9.49 15.62 17.85
N ILE A 40 -10.31 16.50 17.28
CA ILE A 40 -10.00 17.28 16.09
C ILE A 40 -9.39 18.61 16.52
N ARG A 41 -8.19 18.90 16.03
CA ARG A 41 -7.57 20.22 16.17
C ARG A 41 -7.97 21.09 14.98
N HIS A 42 -8.56 22.25 15.25
CA HIS A 42 -8.93 23.24 14.24
C HIS A 42 -7.77 24.20 13.95
N PRO A 43 -7.80 24.92 12.80
CA PRO A 43 -6.75 25.88 12.45
C PRO A 43 -6.57 27.02 13.47
N ASP A 44 -7.63 27.35 14.23
CA ASP A 44 -7.59 28.35 15.31
C ASP A 44 -7.01 27.81 16.63
N GLY A 45 -6.61 26.52 16.66
CA GLY A 45 -6.05 25.84 17.82
C GLY A 45 -7.10 25.25 18.76
N SER A 46 -8.39 25.47 18.53
CA SER A 46 -9.46 24.83 19.31
C SER A 46 -9.49 23.33 19.08
N ILE A 47 -9.95 22.58 20.10
CA ILE A 47 -10.10 21.13 20.02
C ILE A 47 -11.58 20.78 20.20
N SER A 48 -12.13 20.04 19.25
CA SER A 48 -13.47 19.44 19.38
C SER A 48 -13.38 17.93 19.38
N THR A 49 -14.31 17.27 20.04
CA THR A 49 -14.44 15.81 19.99
C THR A 49 -15.53 15.43 18.99
N GLU A 50 -15.23 14.49 18.10
CA GLU A 50 -16.20 13.97 17.14
C GLU A 50 -15.96 12.49 16.87
N SER A 51 -17.05 11.75 16.65
CA SER A 51 -16.95 10.33 16.33
C SER A 51 -16.33 10.12 14.94
N LEU A 52 -15.50 9.08 14.81
CA LEU A 52 -14.92 8.67 13.53
C LEU A 52 -16.00 8.41 12.47
N ARG A 53 -17.17 7.92 12.89
CA ARG A 53 -18.33 7.75 12.01
C ARG A 53 -18.71 9.10 11.39
N ASN A 54 -19.07 10.09 12.19
CA ASN A 54 -19.52 11.39 11.70
C ASN A 54 -18.47 12.06 10.81
N LEU A 55 -17.20 11.96 11.21
CA LEU A 55 -16.08 12.46 10.41
C LEU A 55 -16.02 11.82 9.01
N VAL A 56 -16.08 10.49 8.93
CA VAL A 56 -16.06 9.78 7.62
C VAL A 56 -17.28 10.16 6.80
N GLU A 57 -18.45 10.24 7.44
CA GLU A 57 -19.69 10.59 6.75
C GLU A 57 -19.70 12.01 6.19
N GLN A 58 -19.12 12.97 6.94
CA GLN A 58 -19.06 14.37 6.57
C GLN A 58 -17.93 14.66 5.57
N LYS A 59 -16.74 14.07 5.79
CA LYS A 59 -15.52 14.39 5.03
C LYS A 59 -15.31 13.48 3.81
N CYS A 60 -15.97 12.34 3.75
CA CYS A 60 -15.82 11.38 2.66
C CYS A 60 -17.17 11.04 1.99
N PRO A 61 -17.93 12.04 1.49
CA PRO A 61 -19.23 11.80 0.86
C PRO A 61 -19.15 10.88 -0.36
N THR A 62 -17.98 10.84 -1.03
CA THR A 62 -17.70 9.97 -2.18
C THR A 62 -17.74 8.49 -1.85
N LEU A 63 -17.57 8.08 -0.58
CA LEU A 63 -17.74 6.68 -0.19
C LEU A 63 -19.17 6.17 -0.39
N ARG A 64 -20.16 7.07 -0.34
CA ARG A 64 -21.57 6.74 -0.60
C ARG A 64 -21.97 6.91 -2.07
N ALA A 65 -21.12 7.55 -2.87
CA ALA A 65 -21.39 7.70 -4.29
C ALA A 65 -21.26 6.34 -4.98
N LYS A 66 -22.11 6.08 -5.97
CA LYS A 66 -21.96 4.88 -6.81
C LYS A 66 -20.66 5.01 -7.60
N PHE A 67 -19.80 4.01 -7.49
CA PHE A 67 -18.63 3.91 -8.35
C PHE A 67 -19.05 3.62 -9.79
N SER A 68 -18.69 4.54 -10.69
CA SER A 68 -18.85 4.37 -12.14
C SER A 68 -17.46 4.26 -12.75
N SER A 69 -17.10 3.09 -13.25
CA SER A 69 -15.87 2.93 -14.02
C SER A 69 -16.02 3.53 -15.42
N LEU A 70 -14.89 3.73 -16.10
CA LEU A 70 -14.90 4.02 -17.53
C LEU A 70 -15.52 2.84 -18.28
N TRP A 71 -16.19 3.12 -19.39
CA TRP A 71 -16.96 2.12 -20.15
C TRP A 71 -16.13 0.91 -20.61
N TRP A 72 -14.81 1.06 -20.78
CA TRP A 72 -13.88 -0.02 -21.13
C TRP A 72 -13.23 -0.71 -19.92
N LEU A 73 -13.43 -0.16 -18.71
CA LEU A 73 -13.00 -0.70 -17.42
C LEU A 73 -14.20 -1.29 -16.65
N PHE A 74 -15.07 -2.00 -17.35
CA PHE A 74 -16.35 -2.46 -16.81
C PHE A 74 -16.25 -3.63 -15.82
N ASN A 75 -15.05 -4.17 -15.56
CA ASN A 75 -14.83 -5.24 -14.58
C ASN A 75 -13.50 -5.07 -13.81
N GLY A 76 -13.38 -5.73 -12.66
CA GLY A 76 -12.19 -5.65 -11.80
C GLY A 76 -10.90 -6.18 -12.42
N HIS A 77 -10.99 -7.10 -13.39
CA HIS A 77 -9.82 -7.61 -14.10
C HIS A 77 -9.23 -6.55 -15.03
N ALA A 78 -10.07 -5.78 -15.71
CA ALA A 78 -9.64 -4.66 -16.54
C ALA A 78 -8.97 -3.56 -15.71
N HIS A 79 -9.52 -3.23 -14.53
CA HIS A 79 -8.86 -2.32 -13.58
C HIS A 79 -7.47 -2.82 -13.16
N THR A 80 -7.38 -4.10 -12.79
CA THR A 80 -6.11 -4.72 -12.38
C THR A 80 -5.09 -4.72 -13.50
N LEU A 81 -5.52 -5.02 -14.73
CA LEU A 81 -4.65 -5.03 -15.89
C LEU A 81 -4.14 -3.61 -16.23
N MET A 82 -5.02 -2.61 -16.17
CA MET A 82 -4.62 -1.22 -16.37
C MET A 82 -3.61 -0.79 -15.32
N ALA A 83 -3.84 -1.10 -14.05
CA ALA A 83 -2.90 -0.78 -12.98
C ALA A 83 -1.54 -1.46 -13.17
N ALA A 84 -1.51 -2.69 -13.70
CA ALA A 84 -0.28 -3.46 -13.90
C ALA A 84 0.49 -3.11 -15.19
N LEU A 85 -0.22 -2.72 -16.27
CA LEU A 85 0.39 -2.50 -17.60
C LEU A 85 0.46 -1.02 -18.02
N GLY A 86 -0.30 -0.14 -17.38
CA GLY A 86 -0.29 1.28 -17.69
C GLY A 86 1.01 1.96 -17.24
N ASP A 87 1.51 2.89 -18.05
CA ASP A 87 2.60 3.77 -17.63
C ASP A 87 2.03 4.98 -16.88
N PHE A 88 2.28 5.01 -15.57
CA PHE A 88 1.88 6.09 -14.68
C PHE A 88 3.07 6.87 -14.13
N SER A 89 4.26 6.73 -14.73
CA SER A 89 5.50 7.35 -14.24
C SER A 89 5.45 8.89 -14.19
N THR A 90 4.55 9.50 -14.95
CA THR A 90 4.37 10.96 -15.04
C THR A 90 3.21 11.50 -14.19
N VAL A 91 2.28 10.65 -13.78
CA VAL A 91 1.07 11.00 -13.00
C VAL A 91 1.42 11.01 -11.51
N ASP A 92 0.95 11.96 -10.70
CA ASP A 92 1.16 12.00 -9.25
C ASP A 92 2.64 11.79 -8.84
N ARG A 93 3.52 12.66 -9.34
CA ARG A 93 4.96 12.54 -9.04
C ARG A 93 5.25 12.90 -7.59
N VAL A 94 5.78 11.93 -6.85
CA VAL A 94 6.27 12.12 -5.48
C VAL A 94 7.79 11.98 -5.48
N ARG A 95 8.49 12.96 -4.91
CA ARG A 95 9.94 12.90 -4.72
C ARG A 95 10.24 12.33 -3.34
N TYR A 96 11.08 11.29 -3.32
CA TYR A 96 11.47 10.60 -2.09
C TYR A 96 12.94 10.83 -1.75
N ASN A 97 13.24 10.85 -0.45
CA ASN A 97 14.59 10.68 0.06
C ASN A 97 14.70 9.29 0.71
N ARG A 98 15.52 8.40 0.14
CA ARG A 98 15.67 7.03 0.61
C ARG A 98 16.71 6.94 1.74
N GLN A 99 16.34 6.28 2.83
CA GLN A 99 17.26 5.82 3.85
C GLN A 99 17.21 4.30 3.94
N LEU A 100 18.38 3.65 4.01
CA LEU A 100 18.45 2.22 4.27
C LEU A 100 18.70 2.00 5.76
N ILE A 101 17.88 1.16 6.39
CA ILE A 101 18.07 0.78 7.80
C ILE A 101 18.47 -0.69 7.90
N ARG A 102 19.33 -0.99 8.87
CA ARG A 102 19.74 -2.35 9.21
C ARG A 102 18.82 -2.90 10.30
N LEU A 103 18.38 -4.14 10.10
CA LEU A 103 17.52 -4.84 11.03
C LEU A 103 18.34 -5.74 11.97
N LEU A 104 17.73 -6.16 13.07
CA LEU A 104 18.37 -6.99 14.11
C LEU A 104 18.90 -8.32 13.58
N ASP A 105 18.25 -8.89 12.57
CA ASP A 105 18.68 -10.13 11.90
C ASP A 105 19.71 -9.88 10.79
N GLY A 106 20.26 -8.67 10.71
CA GLY A 106 21.15 -8.27 9.62
C GLY A 106 20.43 -8.03 8.30
N GLY A 107 19.11 -7.91 8.28
CA GLY A 107 18.35 -7.50 7.09
C GLY A 107 18.50 -6.02 6.75
N THR A 108 17.95 -5.63 5.60
CA THR A 108 17.86 -4.22 5.17
C THR A 108 16.43 -3.88 4.74
N LEU A 109 15.90 -2.76 5.23
CA LEU A 109 14.71 -2.11 4.67
C LEU A 109 15.09 -0.78 4.04
N GLY A 110 14.31 -0.36 3.05
CA GLY A 110 14.39 0.99 2.49
C GLY A 110 13.22 1.85 2.95
N LEU A 111 13.50 3.00 3.53
CA LEU A 111 12.51 3.98 3.95
C LEU A 111 12.55 5.17 3.00
N ASP A 112 11.51 5.33 2.20
CA ASP A 112 11.38 6.45 1.25
C ASP A 112 10.54 7.56 1.86
N PHE A 113 11.21 8.62 2.33
CA PHE A 113 10.58 9.76 2.98
C PHE A 113 10.07 10.76 1.93
N ALA A 114 8.82 11.19 2.08
CA ALA A 114 8.20 12.29 1.34
C ALA A 114 7.63 13.34 2.32
N PRO A 115 7.69 14.64 1.99
CA PRO A 115 8.51 15.22 0.93
C PRO A 115 10.00 14.95 1.16
N ALA A 116 10.78 14.93 0.08
CA ALA A 116 12.22 14.62 0.14
C ALA A 116 13.00 15.61 1.03
N ASP A 117 12.65 16.89 0.96
CA ASP A 117 13.02 17.90 1.95
C ASP A 117 11.83 18.19 2.85
N SER A 118 12.10 18.16 4.13
CA SER A 118 11.12 18.13 5.20
C SER A 118 11.55 19.01 6.37
N SER A 119 12.59 19.83 6.17
CA SER A 119 13.15 20.79 7.13
C SER A 119 12.16 21.87 7.57
N LYS A 120 11.18 22.17 6.71
CA LYS A 120 10.14 23.19 6.95
C LYS A 120 8.87 22.65 7.60
N LEU A 121 8.75 21.32 7.75
CA LEU A 121 7.59 20.72 8.39
C LEU A 121 7.71 20.84 9.91
N ALA A 122 6.57 21.00 10.58
CA ALA A 122 6.54 20.99 12.02
C ALA A 122 6.98 19.63 12.57
N VAL A 123 7.61 19.68 13.72
CA VAL A 123 8.07 18.52 14.51
C VAL A 123 6.97 17.52 14.89
N ASP A 124 5.72 17.98 14.97
CA ASP A 124 4.52 17.19 15.26
C ASP A 124 3.68 16.90 13.99
N THR A 125 4.18 17.23 12.80
CA THR A 125 3.51 16.92 11.53
C THR A 125 3.29 15.40 11.40
N PRO A 126 2.05 14.92 11.17
CA PRO A 126 1.75 13.50 11.05
C PRO A 126 2.56 12.81 9.95
N ILE A 127 2.86 11.53 10.17
CA ILE A 127 3.60 10.68 9.22
C ILE A 127 2.72 9.53 8.75
N ILE A 128 2.43 9.49 7.46
CA ILE A 128 1.78 8.34 6.83
C ILE A 128 2.83 7.26 6.55
N VAL A 129 2.79 6.15 7.30
CA VAL A 129 3.68 5.00 7.13
C VAL A 129 3.02 4.00 6.18
N VAL A 130 3.56 3.88 4.97
CA VAL A 130 2.97 3.10 3.88
C VAL A 130 3.62 1.72 3.75
N LEU A 131 2.79 0.69 3.70
CA LEU A 131 3.15 -0.68 3.33
C LEU A 131 2.59 -1.01 1.94
N HIS A 132 3.48 -1.19 0.96
CA HIS A 132 3.11 -1.49 -0.42
C HIS A 132 2.65 -2.94 -0.62
N GLY A 133 2.10 -3.25 -1.81
CA GLY A 133 1.68 -4.60 -2.18
C GLY A 133 2.82 -5.54 -2.55
N LEU A 134 2.49 -6.74 -3.03
CA LEU A 134 3.45 -7.77 -3.43
C LEU A 134 4.45 -7.23 -4.47
N THR A 135 5.75 -7.37 -4.21
CA THR A 135 6.86 -7.01 -5.11
C THR A 135 6.90 -5.54 -5.58
N GLY A 136 6.17 -4.65 -4.91
CA GLY A 136 6.04 -3.24 -5.28
C GLY A 136 7.08 -2.31 -4.64
N GLY A 137 6.69 -1.06 -4.42
CA GLY A 137 7.51 -0.05 -3.77
C GLY A 137 6.86 1.34 -3.74
N SER A 138 7.66 2.35 -3.39
CA SER A 138 7.25 3.76 -3.40
C SER A 138 6.89 4.33 -4.78
N TYR A 139 7.34 3.68 -5.86
CA TYR A 139 7.07 4.07 -7.24
C TYR A 139 5.65 3.70 -7.72
N GLU A 140 4.95 2.86 -6.98
CA GLU A 140 3.63 2.36 -7.34
C GLU A 140 2.61 3.50 -7.47
N SER A 141 1.81 3.48 -8.54
CA SER A 141 0.86 4.57 -8.84
C SER A 141 -0.21 4.74 -7.76
N TYR A 142 -0.71 3.64 -7.19
CA TYR A 142 -1.69 3.65 -6.10
C TYR A 142 -1.11 4.20 -4.78
N VAL A 143 0.20 4.07 -4.56
CA VAL A 143 0.87 4.71 -3.41
C VAL A 143 0.93 6.21 -3.66
N ARG A 144 1.41 6.59 -4.84
CA ARG A 144 1.63 7.98 -5.21
C ARG A 144 0.34 8.80 -5.33
N SER A 145 -0.76 8.19 -5.76
CA SER A 145 -2.06 8.87 -5.86
C SER A 145 -2.62 9.31 -4.51
N ILE A 146 -2.24 8.63 -3.41
CA ILE A 146 -2.55 9.06 -2.04
C ILE A 146 -1.49 10.04 -1.53
N LEU A 147 -0.21 9.72 -1.74
CA LEU A 147 0.88 10.51 -1.16
C LEU A 147 1.07 11.88 -1.81
N ALA A 148 0.79 12.05 -3.10
CA ALA A 148 0.89 13.34 -3.76
C ALA A 148 -0.01 14.41 -3.11
N PRO A 149 -1.34 14.23 -3.02
CA PRO A 149 -2.18 15.21 -2.32
C PRO A 149 -1.92 15.26 -0.81
N ALA A 150 -1.51 14.17 -0.16
CA ALA A 150 -1.22 14.19 1.27
C ALA A 150 0.06 14.98 1.61
N CYS A 151 1.12 14.85 0.81
CA CYS A 151 2.43 15.43 1.09
C CYS A 151 2.63 16.82 0.47
N ASN A 152 1.84 17.19 -0.55
CA ASN A 152 1.86 18.54 -1.09
C ASN A 152 1.55 19.57 0.00
N SER A 153 2.11 20.77 -0.12
CA SER A 153 1.92 21.82 0.87
C SER A 153 0.46 22.24 0.96
N VAL A 154 0.06 22.79 2.11
CA VAL A 154 -1.30 23.34 2.27
C VAL A 154 -1.58 24.46 1.26
N GLN A 155 -0.55 25.24 0.90
CA GLN A 155 -0.63 26.29 -0.11
C GLN A 155 -0.93 25.73 -1.52
N GLU A 156 -0.48 24.51 -1.81
CA GLU A 156 -0.74 23.80 -3.07
C GLU A 156 -2.04 22.95 -3.01
N GLY A 157 -2.83 23.09 -1.94
CA GLY A 157 -4.07 22.34 -1.73
C GLY A 157 -3.87 20.91 -1.20
N GLY A 158 -2.66 20.57 -0.75
CA GLY A 158 -2.38 19.31 -0.07
C GLY A 158 -2.60 19.38 1.44
N LEU A 159 -2.25 18.30 2.16
CA LEU A 159 -2.38 18.25 3.62
C LEU A 159 -1.10 18.70 4.35
N GLY A 160 0.02 18.84 3.66
CA GLY A 160 1.32 19.17 4.25
C GLY A 160 1.85 18.08 5.19
N TYR A 161 1.44 16.82 4.97
CA TYR A 161 1.87 15.70 5.81
C TYR A 161 3.24 15.18 5.38
N ARG A 162 3.86 14.42 6.28
CA ARG A 162 5.01 13.59 5.95
C ARG A 162 4.49 12.20 5.58
N ALA A 163 5.25 11.48 4.76
CA ALA A 163 5.03 10.07 4.51
C ALA A 163 6.36 9.32 4.48
N VAL A 164 6.28 8.02 4.78
CA VAL A 164 7.39 7.07 4.67
C VAL A 164 6.87 5.82 4.02
N VAL A 165 7.36 5.48 2.84
CA VAL A 165 7.07 4.17 2.25
C VAL A 165 8.13 3.19 2.73
N VAL A 166 7.69 2.14 3.43
CA VAL A 166 8.54 1.03 3.85
C VAL A 166 8.67 0.08 2.67
N ASN A 167 9.77 0.20 1.94
CA ASN A 167 10.13 -0.73 0.88
C ASN A 167 10.68 -2.00 1.51
N PHE A 168 9.98 -3.11 1.25
CA PHE A 168 10.33 -4.41 1.79
C PHE A 168 11.70 -4.92 1.28
N ARG A 169 12.24 -5.90 1.99
CA ARG A 169 13.50 -6.58 1.62
C ARG A 169 13.45 -7.07 0.17
N GLY A 170 14.42 -6.67 -0.66
CA GLY A 170 14.49 -7.07 -2.07
C GLY A 170 13.57 -6.28 -3.03
N CYS A 171 12.70 -5.42 -2.50
CA CYS A 171 11.74 -4.62 -3.27
C CYS A 171 12.29 -3.23 -3.58
N ALA A 172 11.85 -2.62 -4.68
CA ALA A 172 12.21 -1.26 -5.08
C ALA A 172 13.72 -0.94 -5.10
N GLY A 173 14.59 -1.94 -5.28
CA GLY A 173 16.06 -1.78 -5.24
C GLY A 173 16.69 -1.85 -3.84
N VAL A 174 15.93 -2.21 -2.81
CA VAL A 174 16.46 -2.53 -1.48
C VAL A 174 17.21 -3.87 -1.55
N PRO A 175 18.47 -3.96 -1.10
CA PRO A 175 19.24 -5.19 -1.17
C PRO A 175 18.74 -6.23 -0.17
N ILE A 176 18.94 -7.51 -0.50
CA ILE A 176 18.78 -8.61 0.46
C ILE A 176 20.13 -8.92 1.09
N THR A 177 20.18 -8.80 2.41
CA THR A 177 21.39 -8.83 3.23
C THR A 177 21.30 -9.81 4.40
N SER A 178 20.20 -10.55 4.47
CA SER A 178 19.88 -11.59 5.45
C SER A 178 19.12 -12.72 4.75
N PRO A 179 19.12 -13.93 5.31
CA PRO A 179 18.30 -15.03 4.78
C PRO A 179 16.78 -14.80 4.89
N GLN A 180 16.32 -13.89 5.75
CA GLN A 180 14.89 -13.56 5.89
C GLN A 180 14.39 -12.70 4.71
N LEU A 181 13.32 -13.18 4.06
CA LEU A 181 12.52 -12.44 3.07
C LEU A 181 11.27 -11.82 3.71
N TYR A 182 10.65 -10.83 3.05
CA TYR A 182 9.34 -10.35 3.50
C TYR A 182 8.24 -11.35 3.15
N SER A 183 7.17 -11.36 3.96
CA SER A 183 5.96 -12.16 3.69
C SER A 183 4.75 -11.55 4.39
N ALA A 184 3.55 -11.99 4.01
CA ALA A 184 2.31 -11.56 4.66
C ALA A 184 2.30 -11.81 6.18
N GLY A 185 2.99 -12.87 6.63
CA GLY A 185 3.04 -13.25 8.03
C GLY A 185 4.18 -12.65 8.84
N HIS A 186 5.09 -11.90 8.21
CA HIS A 186 6.28 -11.38 8.89
C HIS A 186 6.10 -9.90 9.28
N THR A 187 5.77 -9.66 10.56
CA THR A 187 5.56 -8.33 11.14
C THR A 187 6.82 -7.74 11.80
N GLY A 188 7.92 -8.49 11.86
CA GLY A 188 9.19 -8.05 12.44
C GLY A 188 9.82 -6.83 11.74
N ASP A 189 9.64 -6.74 10.42
CA ASP A 189 10.12 -5.62 9.61
C ASP A 189 9.42 -4.31 9.97
N ILE A 190 8.08 -4.30 10.00
CA ILE A 190 7.30 -3.09 10.31
C ILE A 190 7.50 -2.65 11.78
N ARG A 191 7.64 -3.59 12.72
CA ARG A 191 8.00 -3.26 14.12
C ARG A 191 9.27 -2.41 14.19
N GLN A 192 10.33 -2.87 13.55
CA GLN A 192 11.62 -2.19 13.56
C GLN A 192 11.58 -0.87 12.80
N ALA A 193 10.89 -0.82 11.66
CA ALA A 193 10.68 0.43 10.93
C ALA A 193 9.95 1.48 11.78
N LEU A 194 8.88 1.10 12.48
CA LEU A 194 8.12 2.03 13.34
C LEU A 194 8.92 2.48 14.56
N VAL A 195 9.73 1.61 15.16
CA VAL A 195 10.66 2.01 16.23
C VAL A 195 11.63 3.07 15.70
N TYR A 196 12.30 2.82 14.57
CA TYR A 196 13.23 3.77 13.95
C TYR A 196 12.55 5.11 13.62
N ILE A 197 11.39 5.08 12.96
CA ILE A 197 10.65 6.29 12.58
C ILE A 197 10.23 7.08 13.82
N SER A 198 9.74 6.41 14.87
CA SER A 198 9.33 7.07 16.12
C SER A 198 10.49 7.70 16.87
N GLN A 199 11.71 7.14 16.77
CA GLN A 199 12.91 7.76 17.34
C GLN A 199 13.34 8.99 16.55
N LEU A 200 13.22 8.94 15.22
CA LEU A 200 13.55 10.06 14.35
C LEU A 200 12.55 11.22 14.47
N TYR A 201 11.27 10.92 14.73
CA TYR A 201 10.19 11.91 14.86
C TYR A 201 9.34 11.64 16.13
N PRO A 202 9.87 11.93 17.33
CA PRO A 202 9.25 11.53 18.59
C PRO A 202 7.93 12.24 18.91
N ARG A 203 7.63 13.35 18.25
CA ARG A 203 6.39 14.12 18.44
C ARG A 203 5.35 13.91 17.35
N ALA A 204 5.70 13.19 16.29
CA ALA A 204 4.81 13.02 15.15
C ALA A 204 3.93 11.77 15.32
N PRO A 205 2.60 11.90 15.19
CA PRO A 205 1.72 10.73 15.17
C PRO A 205 1.97 9.91 13.89
N LEU A 206 2.03 8.59 14.05
CA LEU A 206 2.24 7.66 12.93
C LEU A 206 0.90 7.08 12.47
N LEU A 207 0.58 7.26 11.19
CA LEU A 207 -0.66 6.81 10.56
C LEU A 207 -0.34 5.68 9.59
N GLY A 208 -0.80 4.46 9.87
CA GLY A 208 -0.53 3.30 9.01
C GLY A 208 -1.40 3.30 7.76
N LEU A 209 -0.80 3.01 6.61
CA LEU A 209 -1.52 2.82 5.35
C LEU A 209 -0.99 1.55 4.66
N GLY A 210 -1.83 0.56 4.46
CA GLY A 210 -1.43 -0.70 3.83
C GLY A 210 -2.25 -1.00 2.59
N PHE A 211 -1.59 -1.52 1.55
CA PHE A 211 -2.24 -1.95 0.31
C PHE A 211 -2.05 -3.44 0.08
N SER A 212 -3.13 -4.17 -0.21
CA SER A 212 -3.07 -5.59 -0.55
C SER A 212 -2.24 -6.40 0.48
N LEU A 213 -1.13 -7.01 0.08
CA LEU A 213 -0.20 -7.69 0.99
C LEU A 213 0.24 -6.80 2.16
N GLY A 214 0.57 -5.53 1.90
CA GLY A 214 0.94 -4.57 2.93
C GLY A 214 -0.22 -4.25 3.89
N ALA A 215 -1.47 -4.32 3.41
CA ALA A 215 -2.65 -4.19 4.25
C ALA A 215 -2.79 -5.38 5.22
N ASN A 216 -2.52 -6.60 4.74
CA ASN A 216 -2.53 -7.80 5.59
C ASN A 216 -1.44 -7.73 6.68
N ILE A 217 -0.22 -7.32 6.30
CA ILE A 217 0.89 -7.10 7.26
C ILE A 217 0.50 -6.04 8.29
N LEU A 218 -0.09 -4.91 7.84
CA LEU A 218 -0.52 -3.83 8.71
C LEU A 218 -1.57 -4.29 9.73
N THR A 219 -2.63 -4.97 9.28
CA THR A 219 -3.71 -5.41 10.17
C THR A 219 -3.21 -6.44 11.17
N ARG A 220 -2.32 -7.35 10.72
CA ARG A 220 -1.68 -8.33 11.60
C ARG A 220 -0.79 -7.66 12.65
N TYR A 221 0.04 -6.70 12.25
CA TYR A 221 0.87 -5.93 13.19
C TYR A 221 0.01 -5.22 14.24
N ILE A 222 -1.03 -4.49 13.82
CA ILE A 222 -1.93 -3.78 14.75
C ILE A 222 -2.56 -4.77 15.74
N ALA A 223 -3.01 -5.93 15.27
CA ALA A 223 -3.61 -6.95 16.12
C ALA A 223 -2.62 -7.58 17.11
N GLU A 224 -1.37 -7.82 16.67
CA GLU A 224 -0.32 -8.39 17.52
C GLU A 224 0.18 -7.41 18.59
N GLU A 225 0.24 -6.11 18.29
CA GLU A 225 0.70 -5.10 19.25
C GLU A 225 -0.39 -4.63 20.22
N GLY A 226 -1.66 -4.62 19.81
CA GLY A 226 -2.76 -4.15 20.63
C GLY A 226 -2.52 -2.73 21.17
N GLU A 227 -2.57 -2.57 22.49
CA GLU A 227 -2.34 -1.28 23.17
C GLU A 227 -0.89 -0.75 23.03
N LEU A 228 0.07 -1.62 22.71
CA LEU A 228 1.47 -1.23 22.48
C LEU A 228 1.71 -0.73 21.05
N CYS A 229 0.68 -0.72 20.21
CA CYS A 229 0.80 -0.29 18.83
C CYS A 229 1.29 1.15 18.72
N ARG A 230 2.41 1.34 18.00
CA ARG A 230 2.97 2.68 17.75
C ARG A 230 2.16 3.54 16.77
N LEU A 231 1.21 2.95 16.06
CA LEU A 231 0.38 3.66 15.10
C LEU A 231 -0.82 4.28 15.83
N SER A 232 -1.04 5.58 15.60
CA SER A 232 -2.22 6.29 16.11
C SER A 232 -3.49 5.91 15.33
N SER A 233 -3.35 5.47 14.08
CA SER A 233 -4.44 4.95 13.26
C SER A 233 -3.92 4.04 12.15
N GLY A 234 -4.81 3.29 11.50
CA GLY A 234 -4.49 2.41 10.39
C GLY A 234 -5.58 2.39 9.32
N CYS A 235 -5.18 2.44 8.06
CA CYS A 235 -6.05 2.28 6.88
C CYS A 235 -5.56 1.08 6.05
N ALA A 236 -6.42 0.08 5.87
CA ALA A 236 -6.12 -1.13 5.11
C ALA A 236 -6.95 -1.14 3.82
N LEU A 237 -6.28 -1.09 2.67
CA LEU A 237 -6.92 -1.02 1.35
C LEU A 237 -6.73 -2.34 0.59
N ALA A 238 -7.83 -2.90 0.08
CA ALA A 238 -7.86 -4.17 -0.64
C ALA A 238 -7.17 -5.32 0.13
N CYS A 239 -7.38 -5.40 1.44
CA CYS A 239 -6.71 -6.37 2.31
C CYS A 239 -7.18 -7.81 2.04
N PRO A 240 -6.28 -8.74 1.67
CA PRO A 240 -6.60 -10.15 1.62
C PRO A 240 -6.62 -10.69 3.06
N TRP A 241 -7.78 -10.57 3.73
CA TRP A 241 -7.94 -10.87 5.15
C TRP A 241 -7.62 -12.34 5.50
N ASP A 242 -8.19 -13.28 4.74
CA ASP A 242 -7.97 -14.72 4.88
C ASP A 242 -7.14 -15.22 3.69
N LEU A 243 -5.82 -15.32 3.84
CA LEU A 243 -4.91 -15.69 2.75
C LEU A 243 -5.19 -17.09 2.18
N ALA A 244 -5.66 -18.03 3.02
CA ALA A 244 -5.98 -19.38 2.58
C ALA A 244 -7.21 -19.37 1.67
N LYS A 245 -8.32 -18.75 2.12
CA LYS A 245 -9.54 -18.62 1.29
C LYS A 245 -9.31 -17.78 0.05
N ASN A 246 -8.48 -16.72 0.14
CA ASN A 246 -8.10 -15.93 -1.03
C ASN A 246 -7.32 -16.77 -2.03
N ASN A 247 -6.41 -17.65 -1.59
CA ASN A 247 -5.70 -18.57 -2.46
C ASN A 247 -6.65 -19.60 -3.11
N ASP A 248 -7.59 -20.15 -2.36
CA ASP A 248 -8.59 -21.08 -2.90
C ASP A 248 -9.46 -20.39 -3.96
N GLY A 249 -9.95 -19.18 -3.66
CA GLY A 249 -10.69 -18.34 -4.58
C GLY A 249 -9.88 -17.99 -5.84
N LEU A 250 -8.60 -17.66 -5.67
CA LEU A 250 -7.70 -17.37 -6.78
C LEU A 250 -7.50 -18.59 -7.69
N ASN A 251 -7.37 -19.79 -7.12
CA ASN A 251 -7.16 -21.00 -7.91
C ASN A 251 -8.46 -21.60 -8.48
N SER A 252 -9.63 -21.17 -7.99
CA SER A 252 -10.93 -21.66 -8.42
C SER A 252 -11.28 -21.31 -9.89
N THR A 253 -10.66 -20.27 -10.47
CA THR A 253 -10.95 -19.82 -11.84
C THR A 253 -9.72 -19.84 -12.74
N TYR A 254 -9.93 -19.93 -14.06
CA TYR A 254 -8.83 -19.85 -15.04
C TYR A 254 -8.08 -18.51 -14.97
N ILE A 255 -8.81 -17.39 -14.85
CA ILE A 255 -8.23 -16.05 -14.74
C ILE A 255 -7.43 -15.92 -13.44
N GLY A 256 -7.96 -16.41 -12.33
CA GLY A 256 -7.24 -16.37 -11.06
C GLY A 256 -5.98 -17.23 -11.05
N ARG A 257 -5.98 -18.41 -11.70
CA ARG A 257 -4.75 -19.21 -11.92
C ARG A 257 -3.70 -18.45 -12.74
N PHE A 258 -4.13 -17.69 -13.75
CA PHE A 258 -3.23 -16.82 -14.51
C PHE A 258 -2.60 -15.73 -13.62
N TYR A 259 -3.39 -15.09 -12.75
CA TYR A 259 -2.88 -14.14 -11.76
C TYR A 259 -1.92 -14.77 -10.77
N SER A 260 -2.24 -15.95 -10.25
CA SER A 260 -1.37 -16.72 -9.35
C SER A 260 -0.01 -16.97 -9.99
N ARG A 261 0.01 -17.41 -11.26
CA ARG A 261 1.24 -17.60 -12.03
C ARG A 261 2.02 -16.30 -12.22
N ALA A 262 1.35 -15.20 -12.57
CA ALA A 262 2.00 -13.91 -12.75
C ALA A 262 2.64 -13.39 -11.44
N MET A 263 1.91 -13.46 -10.33
CA MET A 263 2.42 -13.10 -9.00
C MET A 263 3.61 -13.99 -8.58
N GLY A 264 3.50 -15.31 -8.80
CA GLY A 264 4.59 -16.25 -8.56
C GLY A 264 5.83 -15.91 -9.40
N GLN A 265 5.66 -15.53 -10.66
CA GLN A 265 6.77 -15.12 -11.51
C GLN A 265 7.45 -13.84 -11.01
N ASN A 266 6.69 -12.87 -10.48
CA ASN A 266 7.26 -11.67 -9.87
C ASN A 266 8.10 -11.99 -8.64
N LEU A 267 7.66 -12.92 -7.79
CA LEU A 267 8.44 -13.41 -6.65
C LEU A 267 9.71 -14.11 -7.08
N VAL A 268 9.63 -14.99 -8.09
CA VAL A 268 10.81 -15.64 -8.68
C VAL A 268 11.79 -14.61 -9.23
N ASN A 269 11.30 -13.58 -9.91
CA ASN A 269 12.14 -12.51 -10.44
C ASN A 269 12.81 -11.70 -9.32
N LEU A 270 12.10 -11.43 -8.21
CA LEU A 270 12.66 -10.79 -7.04
C LEU A 270 13.81 -11.60 -6.44
N VAL A 271 13.62 -12.91 -6.27
CA VAL A 271 14.67 -13.82 -5.78
C VAL A 271 15.86 -13.84 -6.74
N ARG A 272 15.60 -14.01 -8.05
CA ARG A 272 16.64 -14.02 -9.10
C ARG A 272 17.51 -12.77 -9.08
N ARG A 273 16.90 -11.58 -8.98
CA ARG A 273 17.62 -10.29 -8.92
C ARG A 273 18.49 -10.15 -7.66
N ASN A 274 18.21 -10.91 -6.61
CA ASN A 274 18.90 -10.84 -5.34
C ASN A 274 19.67 -12.13 -4.99
N LEU A 275 19.91 -13.01 -5.98
CA LEU A 275 20.60 -14.29 -5.76
C LEU A 275 21.97 -14.11 -5.13
N ASP A 276 22.75 -13.13 -5.60
CA ASP A 276 24.10 -12.87 -5.06
C ASP A 276 24.08 -12.48 -3.59
N GLY A 277 23.03 -11.78 -3.13
CA GLY A 277 22.84 -11.45 -1.72
C GLY A 277 22.43 -12.67 -0.90
N LEU A 278 21.53 -13.49 -1.44
CA LEU A 278 21.04 -14.71 -0.78
C LEU A 278 22.11 -15.82 -0.72
N ALA A 279 22.97 -15.93 -1.74
CA ALA A 279 24.04 -16.92 -1.81
C ALA A 279 25.18 -16.64 -0.81
N LYS A 280 25.36 -15.38 -0.40
CA LYS A 280 26.34 -14.99 0.63
C LYS A 280 25.94 -15.36 2.05
N SER A 281 24.71 -15.82 2.26
CA SER A 281 24.22 -16.26 3.57
C SER A 281 24.41 -17.76 3.73
N PRO A 282 25.40 -18.24 4.52
CA PRO A 282 25.77 -19.66 4.61
C PRO A 282 24.62 -20.58 5.06
N ASP A 283 23.67 -20.07 5.84
CA ASP A 283 22.53 -20.86 6.33
C ASP A 283 21.34 -20.89 5.36
N HIS A 284 21.36 -20.12 4.27
CA HIS A 284 20.21 -20.00 3.38
C HIS A 284 20.09 -21.21 2.45
N MET A 285 18.87 -21.75 2.28
CA MET A 285 18.63 -22.94 1.45
C MET A 285 19.14 -22.78 0.00
N ILE A 286 19.12 -21.57 -0.55
CA ILE A 286 19.66 -21.32 -1.90
C ILE A 286 21.18 -21.51 -1.94
N ALA A 287 21.91 -21.00 -0.93
CA ALA A 287 23.37 -21.16 -0.86
C ALA A 287 23.78 -22.65 -0.83
N LYS A 288 22.96 -23.49 -0.18
CA LYS A 288 23.16 -24.95 -0.09
C LYS A 288 22.93 -25.71 -1.41
N HIS A 289 22.27 -25.11 -2.40
CA HIS A 289 21.99 -25.75 -3.71
C HIS A 289 22.79 -25.12 -4.87
N THR A 290 23.55 -24.05 -4.62
CA THR A 290 24.48 -23.42 -5.59
C THR A 290 25.92 -23.92 -5.49
N HIS A 291 26.20 -24.84 -4.57
CA HIS A 291 27.45 -25.59 -4.43
C HIS A 291 27.19 -27.07 -4.68
#